data_AF-A0A7Y4MV43-F1
#
_entry.id   AF-A0A7Y4MV43-F1
#
_cell.length_a   1.000
_cell.length_b   1.000
_cell.length_c   1.000
_cell.angle_alpha   90.00
_cell.angle_beta   90.00
_cell.angle_gamma   90.00
#
_symmetry.space_group_name_H-M   'P 1'
#
loop_
_entity.id
_entity.type
_entity.pdbx_description
1 polymer ?
#
loop_
_entity_poly.entity_id
_entity_poly.type
_entity_poly.pdbx_seq_one_letter_code
_entity_poly.pdbx_strand_id
1 'polypeptide(L)'
;MAFRAAVPVWKKELERRGIPVLTRGYVRTLDVVDGRLLGEVGFRIKPRRRLPPGSRRQEMAQTLFATLECSARDDQAAHRVFRFLAELGFRPDGLHLERYLPGVADRYLLMLGVQRLRPVVANGEGGSSPMASE
;
A
#
# COMPACT_ATOMS: atom_id res chain seq x y z
N MET A 1 -14.35 -12.28 -2.18
CA MET A 1 -13.41 -11.46 -1.38
C MET A 1 -13.47 -11.83 0.10
N ALA A 2 -12.61 -12.74 0.56
CA ALA A 2 -12.65 -13.24 1.94
C ALA A 2 -12.13 -12.23 2.99
N PHE A 3 -11.20 -11.33 2.63
CA PHE A 3 -10.57 -10.42 3.60
C PHE A 3 -11.51 -9.38 4.21
N ARG A 4 -12.49 -8.86 3.44
CA ARG A 4 -13.49 -7.91 3.96
C ARG A 4 -14.22 -8.46 5.17
N ALA A 5 -14.65 -9.73 5.11
CA ALA A 5 -15.36 -10.38 6.20
C ALA A 5 -14.45 -10.65 7.41
N ALA A 6 -13.14 -10.85 7.18
CA ALA A 6 -12.16 -11.06 8.24
C ALA A 6 -11.86 -9.79 9.05
N VAL A 7 -11.92 -8.60 8.44
CA VAL A 7 -11.64 -7.32 9.12
C VAL A 7 -12.49 -7.10 10.39
N PRO A 8 -13.83 -7.15 10.37
CA PRO A 8 -14.62 -6.97 11.58
C PRO A 8 -14.41 -8.08 12.62
N VAL A 9 -14.17 -9.33 12.17
CA VAL A 9 -13.88 -10.47 13.06
C VAL A 9 -12.60 -10.22 13.84
N TRP A 10 -11.50 -9.89 13.15
CA TRP A 10 -10.22 -9.64 13.80
C TRP A 10 -10.22 -8.38 14.66
N LYS A 11 -10.97 -7.34 14.26
CA LYS A 11 -11.16 -6.15 15.09
C LYS A 11 -11.79 -6.52 16.44
N LYS A 12 -12.89 -7.29 16.43
CA LYS A 12 -13.59 -7.73 17.64
C LYS A 12 -12.70 -8.60 18.53
N GLU A 13 -11.87 -9.45 17.93
CA GLU A 13 -10.95 -10.30 18.67
C GLU A 13 -9.83 -9.50 19.37
N LEU A 14 -9.30 -8.45 18.72
CA LEU A 14 -8.35 -7.53 19.35
C LEU A 14 -8.98 -6.76 20.51
N GLU A 15 -10.20 -6.25 20.32
CA GLU A 15 -10.97 -5.55 21.35
C GLU A 15 -11.26 -6.44 22.55
N ARG A 16 -11.68 -7.70 22.33
CA ARG A 16 -11.90 -8.71 23.38
C ARG A 16 -10.65 -8.97 24.22
N ARG A 17 -9.47 -8.82 23.64
CA ARG A 17 -8.17 -8.98 24.32
C ARG A 17 -7.64 -7.68 24.94
N GLY A 18 -8.45 -6.62 24.97
CA GLY A 18 -8.06 -5.33 25.54
C GLY A 18 -7.03 -4.58 24.69
N ILE A 19 -6.93 -4.87 23.39
CA ILE A 19 -6.04 -4.18 22.45
C ILE A 19 -6.86 -3.15 21.67
N PRO A 20 -6.84 -1.86 22.07
CA PRO A 20 -7.62 -0.83 21.39
C PRO A 20 -7.05 -0.56 19.99
N VAL A 21 -7.92 -0.68 19.00
CA VAL A 21 -7.64 -0.36 17.61
C VAL A 21 -7.85 1.14 17.38
N LEU A 22 -6.87 1.78 16.76
CA LEU A 22 -6.87 3.24 16.53
C LEU A 22 -7.56 3.64 15.22
N THR A 23 -7.64 2.73 14.24
CA THR A 23 -8.12 3.05 12.89
C THR A 23 -8.91 1.90 12.27
N ARG A 24 -9.36 2.09 11.02
CA ARG A 24 -9.96 1.02 10.20
C ARG A 24 -8.93 -0.11 9.94
N GLY A 25 -9.44 -1.28 9.58
CA GLY A 25 -8.63 -2.43 9.20
C GLY A 25 -8.01 -2.25 7.82
N TYR A 26 -6.78 -2.73 7.69
CA TYR A 26 -5.99 -2.73 6.47
C TYR A 26 -5.81 -4.17 6.01
N VAL A 27 -5.74 -4.38 4.71
CA VAL A 27 -5.41 -5.66 4.11
C VAL A 27 -4.15 -5.48 3.27
N ARG A 28 -3.22 -6.41 3.39
CA ARG A 28 -2.05 -6.51 2.51
C ARG A 28 -2.12 -7.84 1.80
N THR A 29 -2.20 -7.82 0.48
CA THR A 29 -2.01 -9.02 -0.34
C THR A 29 -0.52 -9.36 -0.35
N LEU A 30 -0.21 -10.60 -0.02
CA LEU A 30 1.16 -11.13 0.00
C LEU A 30 1.45 -11.91 -1.28
N ASP A 31 0.50 -12.73 -1.72
CA ASP A 31 0.69 -13.63 -2.86
C ASP A 31 -0.66 -14.06 -3.46
N VAL A 32 -0.61 -14.73 -4.61
CA VAL A 32 -1.74 -15.40 -5.25
C VAL A 32 -1.37 -16.86 -5.48
N VAL A 33 -2.00 -17.76 -4.74
CA VAL A 33 -1.77 -19.21 -4.81
C VAL A 33 -3.05 -19.88 -5.29
N ASP A 34 -2.98 -20.63 -6.39
CA ASP A 34 -4.14 -21.32 -7.00
C ASP A 34 -5.36 -20.42 -7.23
N GLY A 35 -5.11 -19.17 -7.68
CA GLY A 35 -6.16 -18.17 -7.90
C GLY A 35 -6.79 -17.62 -6.61
N ARG A 36 -6.25 -17.96 -5.44
CA ARG A 36 -6.66 -17.43 -4.14
C ARG A 36 -5.65 -16.41 -3.65
N LEU A 37 -6.15 -15.27 -3.21
CA LEU A 37 -5.32 -14.23 -2.59
C LEU A 37 -4.88 -14.69 -1.19
N LEU A 38 -3.57 -14.74 -0.97
CA LEU A 38 -2.96 -14.83 0.35
C LEU A 38 -2.69 -13.41 0.84
N GLY A 39 -3.03 -13.13 2.10
CA GLY A 39 -2.90 -11.78 2.62
C GLY A 39 -3.04 -11.70 4.13
N GLU A 40 -2.68 -10.54 4.66
CA GLU A 40 -2.71 -10.21 6.08
C GLU A 40 -3.78 -9.15 6.35
N VAL A 41 -4.46 -9.28 7.48
CA VAL A 41 -5.33 -8.22 8.02
C VAL A 41 -4.58 -7.52 9.16
N GLY A 42 -4.42 -6.21 9.04
CA GLY A 42 -3.69 -5.38 9.98
C GLY A 42 -4.53 -4.26 10.57
N PHE A 43 -4.13 -3.79 11.76
CA PHE A 43 -4.76 -2.68 12.46
C PHE A 43 -3.69 -1.77 13.04
N ARG A 44 -3.94 -0.45 13.06
CA ARG A 44 -3.12 0.45 13.87
C ARG A 44 -3.56 0.30 15.33
N ILE A 45 -2.60 0.12 16.21
CA ILE A 45 -2.81 -0.05 17.66
C ILE A 45 -1.91 0.93 18.42
N LYS A 46 -2.20 1.16 19.70
CA LYS A 46 -1.28 1.91 20.57
C LYS A 46 0.07 1.18 20.71
N PRO A 47 1.20 1.91 20.79
CA PRO A 47 2.51 1.30 20.96
C PRO A 47 2.64 0.50 22.28
N ARG A 48 3.65 -0.37 22.35
CA ARG A 48 4.06 -1.13 23.56
C ARG A 48 3.03 -2.10 24.16
N ARG A 49 2.04 -2.55 23.40
CA ARG A 49 1.10 -3.61 23.84
C ARG A 49 1.62 -5.02 23.53
N ARG A 50 1.26 -6.01 24.34
CA ARG A 50 1.52 -7.42 24.00
C ARG A 50 0.58 -7.84 22.88
N LEU A 51 1.11 -8.50 21.85
CA LEU A 51 0.31 -9.00 20.72
C LEU A 51 -0.17 -10.43 20.97
N PRO A 52 -1.30 -10.85 20.39
CA PRO A 52 -1.72 -12.25 20.38
C PRO A 52 -0.69 -13.14 19.69
N PRO A 53 -0.57 -14.43 20.07
CA PRO A 53 0.24 -15.40 19.34
C PRO A 53 -0.12 -15.43 17.84
N GLY A 54 0.87 -15.60 16.98
CA GLY A 54 0.69 -15.59 15.52
C GLY A 54 0.50 -14.20 14.90
N SER A 55 0.48 -13.13 15.69
CA SER A 55 0.43 -11.75 15.18
C SER A 55 1.84 -11.20 14.95
N ARG A 56 2.02 -10.41 13.89
CA ARG A 56 3.25 -9.63 13.63
C ARG A 56 3.05 -8.16 13.99
N ARG A 57 4.05 -7.54 14.63
CA ARG A 57 4.15 -6.07 14.71
C ARG A 57 4.93 -5.57 13.52
N GLN A 58 4.43 -4.51 12.89
CA GLN A 58 5.20 -3.74 11.92
C GLN A 58 5.16 -2.27 12.31
N GLU A 59 6.33 -1.67 12.46
CA GLU A 59 6.46 -0.22 12.49
C GLU A 59 6.46 0.31 11.06
N MET A 60 5.67 1.35 10.80
CA MET A 60 5.59 1.99 9.49
C MET A 60 6.33 3.32 9.57
N ALA A 61 7.32 3.51 8.71
CA ALA A 61 7.94 4.81 8.51
C ALA A 61 6.90 5.82 8.00
N GLN A 62 7.26 7.11 8.03
CA GLN A 62 6.45 8.12 7.35
C GLN A 62 6.45 7.81 5.84
N THR A 63 5.26 7.49 5.32
CA THR A 63 5.07 7.09 3.92
C THR A 63 4.07 8.03 3.26
N LEU A 64 4.44 8.55 2.08
CA LEU A 64 3.49 9.23 1.20
C LEU A 64 2.69 8.17 0.45
N PHE A 65 1.36 8.30 0.47
CA PHE A 65 0.47 7.38 -0.22
C PHE A 65 -0.25 8.08 -1.37
N ALA A 66 -0.30 7.42 -2.52
CA ALA A 66 -1.33 7.67 -3.51
C ALA A 66 -2.54 6.79 -3.21
N THR A 67 -3.73 7.38 -3.25
CA THR A 67 -4.96 6.68 -2.86
C THR A 67 -6.06 6.81 -3.90
N LEU A 68 -6.78 5.73 -4.15
CA LEU A 68 -7.93 5.69 -5.05
C LEU A 68 -9.07 4.90 -4.39
N GLU A 69 -10.28 5.44 -4.41
CA GLU A 69 -11.47 4.65 -4.03
C GLU A 69 -11.84 3.74 -5.19
N CYS A 70 -11.81 2.44 -4.95
CA CYS A 70 -12.02 1.40 -5.97
C CYS A 70 -13.29 0.63 -5.67
N SER A 71 -14.01 0.23 -6.73
CA SER A 71 -14.98 -0.85 -6.62
C SER A 71 -14.26 -2.20 -6.56
N ALA A 72 -14.85 -3.16 -5.84
CA ALA A 72 -14.40 -4.55 -5.80
C ALA A 72 -14.44 -5.26 -7.16
N ARG A 73 -15.10 -4.66 -8.16
CA ARG A 73 -15.21 -5.17 -9.53
C ARG A 73 -14.32 -4.41 -10.54
N ASP A 74 -13.49 -3.50 -10.05
CA ASP A 74 -12.68 -2.64 -10.91
C ASP A 74 -11.28 -3.20 -11.10
N ASP A 75 -11.16 -4.15 -12.03
CA ASP A 75 -9.90 -4.85 -12.32
C ASP A 75 -8.83 -3.92 -12.92
N GLN A 76 -9.22 -2.74 -13.38
CA GLN A 76 -8.34 -1.77 -14.04
C GLN A 76 -7.89 -0.63 -13.11
N ALA A 77 -8.32 -0.62 -11.85
CA ALA A 77 -8.01 0.45 -10.91
C ALA A 77 -6.51 0.65 -10.70
N ALA A 78 -5.75 -0.43 -10.50
CA ALA A 78 -4.30 -0.36 -10.31
C ALA A 78 -3.58 0.21 -11.55
N HIS A 79 -3.98 -0.20 -12.76
CA HIS A 79 -3.40 0.30 -14.00
C HIS A 79 -3.57 1.82 -14.14
N ARG A 80 -4.77 2.34 -13.86
CA ARG A 80 -5.04 3.78 -13.91
C ARG A 80 -4.19 4.55 -12.90
N VAL A 81 -4.02 4.02 -11.68
CA VAL A 81 -3.16 4.65 -10.67
C VAL A 81 -1.70 4.69 -11.13
N PHE A 82 -1.15 3.60 -11.66
CA PHE A 82 0.24 3.58 -12.14
C PHE A 82 0.49 4.62 -13.23
N ARG A 83 -0.45 4.79 -14.17
CA ARG A 83 -0.35 5.82 -15.21
C ARG A 83 -0.31 7.23 -14.61
N PHE A 84 -1.23 7.56 -13.71
CA PHE A 84 -1.24 8.87 -13.04
C PHE A 84 0.02 9.14 -12.21
N LEU A 85 0.56 8.10 -11.55
CA LEU A 85 1.81 8.23 -10.80
C LEU A 85 2.98 8.62 -11.73
N ALA A 86 3.11 7.94 -12.86
CA ALA A 86 4.15 8.22 -13.83
C ALA A 86 4.06 9.67 -14.36
N GLU A 87 2.86 10.10 -14.75
CA GLU A 87 2.59 11.48 -15.23
C GLU A 87 2.95 12.54 -14.18
N LEU A 88 2.74 12.25 -12.90
CA LEU A 88 3.02 13.17 -11.80
C LEU A 88 4.45 13.07 -11.24
N GLY A 89 5.31 12.24 -11.84
CA GLY A 89 6.69 12.06 -11.41
C GLY A 89 6.82 11.28 -10.09
N PHE A 90 5.96 10.28 -9.88
CA PHE A 90 6.02 9.36 -8.75
C PHE A 90 6.22 7.92 -9.23
N ARG A 91 6.87 7.11 -8.38
CA ARG A 91 6.92 5.66 -8.53
C ARG A 91 6.42 4.95 -7.27
N PRO A 92 5.79 3.78 -7.39
CA PRO A 92 5.47 2.93 -6.24
C PRO A 92 6.73 2.51 -5.48
N ASP A 93 6.65 2.38 -4.16
CA ASP A 93 7.75 1.91 -3.29
C ASP A 93 7.62 0.43 -2.88
N GLY A 94 6.60 -0.26 -3.39
CA GLY A 94 6.28 -1.66 -3.09
C GLY A 94 5.28 -1.85 -1.95
N LEU A 95 4.97 -0.81 -1.16
CA LEU A 95 3.92 -0.91 -0.14
C LEU A 95 2.54 -0.77 -0.78
N HIS A 96 1.73 -1.82 -0.66
CA HIS A 96 0.34 -1.83 -1.10
C HIS A 96 -0.56 -2.24 0.06
N LEU A 97 -1.58 -1.42 0.34
CA LEU A 97 -2.61 -1.68 1.33
C LEU A 97 -4.00 -1.40 0.74
N GLU A 98 -4.95 -2.23 1.11
CA GLU A 98 -6.38 -1.98 0.90
C GLU A 98 -7.03 -1.60 2.23
N ARG A 99 -7.89 -0.59 2.22
CA ARG A 99 -8.67 -0.19 3.40
C ARG A 99 -10.15 -0.25 3.12
N TYR A 100 -10.82 -1.22 3.74
CA TYR A 100 -12.26 -1.41 3.61
C TYR A 100 -13.03 -0.39 4.46
N LEU A 101 -14.05 0.23 3.87
CA LEU A 101 -14.86 1.24 4.54
C LEU A 101 -16.06 0.58 5.25
N PRO A 102 -16.24 0.74 6.57
CA PRO A 102 -17.47 0.34 7.26
C PRO A 102 -18.73 0.81 6.52
N GLY A 103 -19.70 -0.10 6.39
CA GLY A 103 -20.98 0.17 5.73
C GLY A 103 -20.97 0.12 4.20
N VAL A 104 -19.81 0.06 3.55
CA VAL A 104 -19.72 0.01 2.09
C VAL A 104 -19.31 -1.40 1.66
N ALA A 105 -20.14 -2.02 0.83
CA ALA A 105 -20.04 -3.47 0.60
C ALA A 105 -19.05 -3.85 -0.51
N ASP A 106 -18.90 -2.97 -1.48
CA ASP A 106 -18.28 -3.21 -2.77
C ASP A 106 -17.18 -2.19 -3.06
N ARG A 107 -16.70 -1.46 -2.03
CA ARG A 107 -15.63 -0.47 -2.20
C ARG A 107 -14.54 -0.61 -1.16
N TYR A 108 -13.34 -0.25 -1.58
CA TYR A 108 -12.17 -0.16 -0.73
C TYR A 108 -11.32 1.03 -1.19
N LEU A 109 -10.53 1.58 -0.28
CA LEU A 109 -9.51 2.54 -0.64
C LEU A 109 -8.21 1.79 -0.93
N LEU A 110 -7.78 1.83 -2.18
CA LEU A 110 -6.43 1.42 -2.59
C LEU A 110 -5.43 2.44 -2.07
N MET A 111 -4.36 1.98 -1.42
CA MET A 111 -3.27 2.81 -0.92
C MET A 111 -1.94 2.24 -1.41
N LEU A 112 -1.23 3.00 -2.24
CA LEU A 112 0.12 2.66 -2.71
C LEU A 112 1.13 3.62 -2.09
N GLY A 113 2.16 3.08 -1.44
CA GLY A 113 3.31 3.85 -1.01
C GLY A 113 4.07 4.34 -2.24
N VAL A 114 4.49 5.60 -2.24
CA VAL A 114 5.13 6.24 -3.39
C VAL A 114 6.36 7.04 -3.00
N GLN A 115 7.29 7.13 -3.94
CA GLN A 115 8.45 7.99 -3.89
C GLN A 115 8.43 8.96 -5.07
N ARG A 116 8.81 10.21 -4.83
CA ARG A 116 9.00 11.18 -5.90
C ARG A 116 10.21 10.77 -6.74
N LEU A 117 10.04 10.69 -8.05
CA LEU A 117 11.15 10.61 -8.99
C LEU A 117 11.94 11.90 -8.85
N ARG A 118 13.23 11.79 -8.50
CA ARG A 118 14.10 12.97 -8.55
C ARG A 118 14.19 13.40 -10.01
N PRO A 119 14.12 14.72 -10.31
CA PRO A 119 14.42 15.18 -11.66
C PRO A 119 15.80 14.66 -12.04
N VAL A 120 15.88 14.01 -13.19
CA VAL A 120 17.17 13.72 -13.82
C VAL A 120 17.75 15.08 -14.13
N VAL A 121 18.72 15.53 -13.34
CA VAL A 121 19.57 16.63 -13.76
C VAL A 121 20.31 16.07 -14.97
N ALA A 122 19.89 16.48 -16.16
CA ALA A 122 20.71 16.30 -17.34
C ALA A 122 21.97 17.12 -17.07
N ASN A 123 23.01 16.46 -16.56
CA ASN A 123 24.35 17.03 -16.58
C ASN A 123 24.65 17.26 -18.05
N GLY A 124 24.48 18.51 -18.49
CA GLY A 124 25.02 19.00 -19.73
C GLY A 124 26.53 18.98 -19.59
N GLU A 125 27.15 17.83 -19.85
CA GLU A 125 28.51 17.82 -20.34
C GLU A 125 28.43 18.10 -21.83
N GLY A 126 28.49 19.41 -22.10
CA GLY A 126 28.78 19.97 -23.40
C GLY A 126 30.12 19.46 -23.91
N GLY A 127 30.21 19.44 -25.24
CA GLY A 127 31.22 18.70 -25.97
C GLY A 127 32.66 19.12 -25.72
N SER A 128 33.53 18.15 -26.00
CA SER A 128 34.78 18.38 -26.71
C SER A 128 35.10 17.09 -27.47
N SER A 129 34.78 17.06 -28.75
CA SER A 129 35.57 16.28 -29.70
C SER A 129 36.91 16.98 -29.89
N PRO A 130 38.05 16.30 -29.78
CA PRO A 130 39.22 16.68 -30.53
C PRO A 130 39.29 15.80 -31.78
N MET A 131 39.06 16.41 -32.95
CA MET A 131 39.66 15.90 -34.18
C MET A 131 41.10 16.41 -34.27
N ALA A 132 41.98 15.46 -34.59
CA ALA A 132 43.24 15.54 -35.32
C ALA A 132 44.41 16.40 -34.77
N SER A 133 45.59 15.76 -34.72
CA SER A 133 46.73 16.12 -35.59
C SER A 133 47.75 14.96 -35.67
N GLU A 134 48.12 14.67 -36.93
CA GLU A 134 49.32 13.99 -37.48
C GLU A 134 49.73 12.58 -37.05
#